data_AF-A0A8H7WMC1-F1
#
_entry.id   AF-A0A8H7WMC1-F1
#
_cell.length_a   1.000
_cell.length_b   1.000
_cell.length_c   1.000
_cell.angle_alpha   90.00
_cell.angle_beta   90.00
_cell.angle_gamma   90.00
#
_symmetry.space_group_name_H-M   'P 1'
#
loop_
_entity.id
_entity.type
_entity.pdbx_description
1 polymer ?
#
loop_
_entity_poly.entity_id
_entity_poly.type
_entity_poly.pdbx_seq_one_letter_code
_entity_poly.pdbx_strand_id
1 'polypeptide(L)' 'MPAMPEGLPIDHSKPLNGTMAPYAEQVLICTGKDDWESKIEDENAGDNLAADIKELMGRGGVFSD' A
#
# COMPACT_ATOMS: atom_id res chain seq x y z
N MET A 1 -17.33 11.87 -2.03
CA MET A 1 -16.06 11.74 -1.27
C MET A 1 -16.43 11.63 0.20
N PRO A 2 -15.85 10.69 0.96
CA PRO A 2 -16.06 10.64 2.41
C PRO A 2 -15.62 11.97 3.05
N ALA A 3 -16.26 12.34 4.15
CA ALA A 3 -15.87 13.52 4.92
C ALA A 3 -14.51 13.28 5.62
N MET A 4 -13.68 14.32 5.70
CA MET A 4 -12.42 14.22 6.44
C MET A 4 -12.69 13.99 7.93
N PRO A 5 -11.94 13.11 8.61
CA PRO A 5 -12.10 12.86 10.03
C PRO A 5 -11.78 14.09 10.89
N GLU A 6 -12.56 14.30 11.95
CA GLU A 6 -12.37 15.41 12.88
C GLU A 6 -11.04 15.27 13.65
N GLY A 7 -10.30 16.36 13.80
CA GLY A 7 -9.03 16.38 14.55
C GLY A 7 -7.84 15.70 13.85
N LEU A 8 -8.02 15.18 12.64
CA LEU A 8 -6.97 14.53 11.85
C LEU A 8 -6.82 15.17 10.46
N PRO A 9 -6.50 16.47 10.35
CA PRO A 9 -6.25 17.11 9.07
C PRO A 9 -4.97 16.55 8.44
N ILE A 10 -4.96 16.43 7.11
CA ILE A 10 -3.73 16.10 6.35
C ILE A 10 -2.73 17.25 6.51
N ASP A 11 -1.48 16.94 6.84
CA ASP A 11 -0.40 17.91 6.86
C ASP A 11 0.06 18.21 5.42
N HIS A 12 -0.25 19.41 4.94
CA HIS A 12 0.16 19.90 3.62
C HIS A 12 1.44 20.76 3.66
N SER A 13 2.01 20.99 4.84
CA SER A 13 3.07 21.98 5.04
C SER A 13 4.46 21.37 5.15
N LYS A 14 4.56 20.17 5.71
CA LYS A 14 5.84 19.48 5.90
C LYS A 14 6.28 18.76 4.62
N PRO A 15 7.60 18.66 4.37
CA PRO A 15 8.09 17.83 3.28
C PRO A 15 7.74 16.36 3.51
N LEU A 16 7.34 15.66 2.45
CA LEU A 16 7.12 14.20 2.46
C LEU A 16 8.44 13.40 2.56
N ASN A 17 9.57 14.05 2.28
CA ASN A 17 10.87 13.39 2.30
C ASN A 17 11.20 12.88 3.70
N GLY A 18 11.44 11.58 3.83
CA GLY A 18 11.73 10.92 5.11
C GLY A 18 10.54 10.65 6.03
N THR A 19 9.30 10.98 5.61
CA THR A 19 8.08 10.64 6.38
C THR A 19 7.41 9.35 5.90
N MET A 20 7.83 8.83 4.75
CA MET A 20 7.35 7.59 4.15
C MET A 20 8.54 6.78 3.60
N ALA A 21 8.37 5.48 3.43
CA ALA A 21 9.35 4.67 2.72
C ALA A 21 9.50 5.19 1.28
N PRO A 22 10.74 5.30 0.76
CA PRO A 22 10.95 5.69 -0.63
C PRO A 22 10.51 4.54 -1.53
N TYR A 23 9.33 4.65 -2.12
CA TYR A 23 8.87 3.74 -3.16
C TYR A 23 9.30 4.30 -4.52
N ALA A 24 10.13 3.55 -5.25
CA ALA A 24 10.50 3.91 -6.62
C ALA A 24 9.31 3.76 -7.59
N GLU A 25 8.44 2.78 -7.33
CA GLU A 25 7.30 2.41 -8.16
C GLU A 25 6.08 2.07 -7.29
N GLN A 26 4.88 2.21 -7.87
CA GLN A 26 3.60 1.90 -7.22
C GLN A 26 2.68 1.13 -8.18
N VAL A 27 1.96 0.15 -7.65
CA VAL A 27 0.94 -0.61 -8.38
C VAL A 27 -0.44 -0.22 -7.84
N LEU A 28 -1.32 0.28 -8.72
CA LEU A 28 -2.70 0.61 -8.38
C LEU A 28 -3.65 -0.46 -8.92
N ILE A 29 -4.48 -1.02 -8.04
CA ILE A 29 -5.45 -2.07 -8.38
C ILE A 29 -6.85 -1.59 -7.99
N CYS A 30 -7.73 -1.43 -8.98
CA CYS A 30 -9.13 -1.05 -8.76
C CYS A 30 -9.98 -2.29 -8.46
N THR A 31 -10.09 -2.66 -7.19
CA THR A 31 -10.79 -3.89 -6.76
C THR A 31 -12.28 -3.69 -6.48
N GLY A 32 -12.72 -2.44 -6.29
CA GLY A 32 -14.07 -2.13 -5.80
C GLY A 32 -14.31 -2.48 -4.33
N LYS A 33 -13.28 -2.92 -3.60
CA LYS A 33 -13.30 -3.22 -2.17
C LYS A 33 -12.94 -1.97 -1.37
N ASP A 34 -13.69 -1.71 -0.31
CA ASP A 34 -13.65 -0.49 0.50
C ASP A 34 -12.87 -0.64 1.81
N ASP A 35 -12.63 -1.87 2.27
CA ASP A 35 -11.88 -2.18 3.48
C ASP A 35 -10.88 -3.32 3.26
N TRP A 36 -9.80 -3.37 4.03
CA TRP A 36 -8.72 -4.35 3.90
C TRP A 36 -8.11 -4.68 5.25
N GLU A 37 -7.56 -5.89 5.39
CA GLU A 37 -6.63 -6.17 6.49
C GLU A 37 -5.50 -5.13 6.54
N SER A 38 -4.92 -4.96 7.73
CA SER A 38 -3.81 -4.00 7.93
C SER A 38 -2.63 -4.22 6.98
N LYS A 39 -2.48 -5.45 6.49
CA LYS A 39 -1.62 -5.85 5.39
C LYS A 39 -2.47 -6.55 4.34
N ILE A 40 -2.58 -5.94 3.17
CA ILE A 40 -3.39 -6.48 2.07
C ILE A 40 -2.92 -7.86 1.61
N GLU A 41 -1.63 -8.17 1.73
CA GLU A 41 -1.08 -9.48 1.40
C GLU A 41 -1.54 -10.59 2.36
N ASP A 42 -2.03 -10.27 3.56
CA ASP A 42 -2.49 -11.27 4.54
C ASP A 42 -3.97 -11.69 4.31
N GLU A 43 -4.67 -11.01 3.40
CA GLU A 43 -6.03 -11.37 2.97
C GLU A 43 -6.11 -12.80 2.43
N ASN A 44 -7.27 -13.44 2.53
CA ASN A 44 -7.50 -14.81 2.05
C ASN A 44 -6.41 -15.80 2.52
N ALA A 45 -5.90 -15.62 3.75
CA ALA A 45 -4.82 -16.43 4.33
C ALA A 45 -3.52 -16.42 3.50
N GLY A 46 -3.24 -15.32 2.79
CA GLY A 46 -2.05 -15.16 1.96
C GLY A 46 -2.22 -15.56 0.50
N ASP A 47 -3.38 -16.10 0.11
CA ASP A 47 -3.68 -16.49 -1.27
C ASP A 47 -4.40 -15.35 -2.00
N ASN A 48 -3.63 -14.34 -2.42
CA ASN A 48 -4.16 -13.18 -3.12
C ASN A 48 -3.10 -12.50 -4.00
N LEU A 49 -3.59 -11.69 -4.95
CA LEU A 49 -2.76 -10.97 -5.92
C LEU A 49 -1.71 -10.05 -5.27
N ALA A 50 -1.99 -9.45 -4.11
CA ALA A 50 -1.02 -8.58 -3.45
C ALA A 50 0.15 -9.39 -2.86
N ALA A 51 -0.11 -10.58 -2.33
CA ALA A 51 0.92 -11.52 -1.89
C ALA A 51 1.78 -11.98 -3.08
N ASP A 52 1.15 -12.35 -4.20
CA ASP A 52 1.85 -12.79 -5.42
C ASP A 52 2.78 -11.69 -5.96
N ILE A 53 2.29 -10.44 -6.07
CA ILE A 53 3.10 -9.31 -6.52
C ILE A 53 4.26 -9.05 -5.57
N LYS A 54 4.03 -9.15 -4.25
CA LYS A 54 5.08 -8.98 -3.25
C LYS A 54 6.14 -10.07 -3.31
N GLU A 55 5.79 -11.31 -3.62
CA GLU A 55 6.76 -12.38 -3.84
C GLU A 55 7.64 -12.12 -5.07
N LEU A 56 7.03 -11.62 -6.15
CA LEU A 56 7.72 -11.36 -7.40
C LEU A 56 8.63 -10.13 -7.36
N MET A 57 8.16 -9.04 -6.74
CA MET A 57 8.81 -7.71 -6.73
C MET A 57 9.55 -7.42 -5.43
N GLY A 58 9.20 -8.11 -4.34
CA GLY A 58 9.78 -7.90 -3.02
C GLY A 58 11.16 -8.53 -2.87
N ARG A 59 11.75 -8.39 -1.69
CA ARG A 59 13.13 -8.84 -1.41
C ARG A 59 13.32 -10.32 -1.76
N GLY A 60 14.20 -10.59 -2.72
CA GLY A 60 14.53 -11.95 -3.18
C GLY A 60 13.59 -12.51 -4.26
N GLY A 61 12.63 -11.70 -4.72
CA GLY A 61 11.78 -12.01 -5.87
C GLY A 61 12.52 -11.95 -7.20
N VAL A 62 11.95 -12.58 -8.23
CA VAL A 62 12.54 -12.65 -9.58
C VAL A 62 12.73 -11.26 -10.22
N PHE A 63 11.90 -10.29 -9.85
CA PHE A 63 11.97 -8.91 -10.34
C PHE A 63 12.46 -7.94 -9.25
N SER A 64 13.04 -8.46 -8.16
CA SER A 64 13.78 -7.66 -7.19
C SER A 64 15.04 -7.11 -7.86
N ASP A 65 15.14 -5.79 -7.96
CA ASP A 65 16.42 -5.10 -8.23
C ASP A 65 17.39 -5.23 -7.03
#